data_AF-A0A1V4I7X2-F1
#
_entry.id   AF-A0A1V4I7X2-F1
#
_cell.length_a   1.000
_cell.length_b   1.000
_cell.length_c   1.000
_cell.angle_alpha   90.00
_cell.angle_beta   90.00
_cell.angle_gamma   90.00
#
_symmetry.space_group_name_H-M   'P 1'
#
loop_
_entity.id
_entity.type
_entity.pdbx_description
1 polymer ?
#
loop_
_entity_poly.entity_id
_entity_poly.type
_entity_poly.pdbx_seq_one_letter_code
_entity_poly.pdbx_strand_id
1 'polypeptide(L)'
;MNGEIYSYLYDKILNIGALDIYTQSIYMKKNRPAVKLSVLCKKDDLDKVCTEILKETTTFGVRYKQLNRKVLDRKIIKIKTKFGNISIKVAYYDGRVLKYTPEYEECKVISENFDIPIRKVYDEINYETSKYIKLISRK
;
A
#
# COMPACT_ATOMS: atom_id res chain seq x y z
N MET A 1 -23.98 -5.18 8.00
CA MET A 1 -23.21 -5.80 6.89
C MET A 1 -22.19 -6.73 7.51
N ASN A 2 -22.05 -7.95 7.01
CA ASN A 2 -21.12 -8.96 7.53
C ASN A 2 -19.66 -8.57 7.20
N GLY A 3 -18.72 -8.91 8.09
CA GLY A 3 -17.27 -8.73 7.94
C GLY A 3 -16.71 -9.37 6.67
N GLU A 4 -17.20 -10.56 6.31
CA GLU A 4 -16.74 -11.31 5.12
C GLU A 4 -16.96 -10.55 3.81
N ILE A 5 -18.03 -9.74 3.74
CA ILE A 5 -18.31 -8.96 2.54
C ILE A 5 -17.23 -7.87 2.35
N TYR A 6 -16.67 -7.33 3.43
CA TYR A 6 -15.55 -6.39 3.29
C TYR A 6 -14.31 -7.07 2.73
N SER A 7 -14.00 -8.30 3.14
CA SER A 7 -12.86 -9.04 2.57
C SER A 7 -13.02 -9.22 1.06
N TYR A 8 -14.18 -9.67 0.60
CA TYR A 8 -14.49 -9.78 -0.83
C TYR A 8 -14.39 -8.43 -1.56
N LEU A 9 -14.91 -7.36 -0.92
CA LEU A 9 -14.94 -6.03 -1.51
C LEU A 9 -13.53 -5.43 -1.65
N TYR A 10 -12.60 -5.73 -0.74
CA TYR A 10 -11.21 -5.24 -0.83
C TYR A 10 -10.56 -5.67 -2.14
N ASP A 11 -10.56 -6.97 -2.42
CA ASP A 11 -9.94 -7.51 -3.63
C ASP A 11 -10.63 -7.00 -4.89
N LYS A 12 -11.96 -6.98 -4.88
CA LYS A 12 -12.75 -6.54 -6.03
C LYS A 12 -12.52 -5.07 -6.36
N ILE A 13 -12.54 -4.19 -5.35
CA ILE A 13 -12.34 -2.75 -5.52
C ILE A 13 -10.91 -2.44 -5.99
N LEU A 14 -9.90 -3.13 -5.45
CA LEU A 14 -8.52 -2.98 -5.91
C LEU A 14 -8.36 -3.43 -7.37
N ASN A 15 -8.95 -4.57 -7.75
CA ASN A 15 -8.89 -5.09 -9.11
C ASN A 15 -9.55 -4.19 -10.16
N ILE A 16 -10.53 -3.37 -9.77
CA ILE A 16 -11.18 -2.44 -10.69
C ILE A 16 -10.46 -1.11 -10.87
N GLY A 17 -9.35 -0.87 -10.16
CA GLY A 17 -8.51 0.33 -10.34
C GLY A 17 -8.41 1.24 -9.12
N ALA A 18 -8.97 0.86 -7.97
CA ALA A 18 -8.77 1.62 -6.74
C ALA A 18 -7.28 1.66 -6.37
N LEU A 19 -6.85 2.84 -5.92
CA LEU A 19 -5.50 3.10 -5.42
C LEU A 19 -5.33 2.62 -3.98
N ASP A 20 -6.41 2.66 -3.19
CA ASP A 20 -6.43 2.23 -1.79
C ASP A 20 -7.87 2.01 -1.32
N ILE A 21 -8.05 1.15 -0.32
CA ILE A 21 -9.33 0.87 0.33
C ILE A 21 -9.10 0.62 1.82
N TYR A 22 -9.88 1.29 2.67
CA TYR A 22 -9.80 1.11 4.11
C TYR A 22 -11.16 1.21 4.80
N THR A 23 -11.21 0.68 6.02
CA THR A 23 -12.39 0.68 6.87
C THR A 23 -12.09 1.32 8.22
N GLN A 24 -13.09 1.96 8.83
CA GLN A 24 -12.99 2.54 10.17
C GLN A 24 -14.23 2.18 11.00
N SER A 25 -14.02 1.67 12.22
CA SER A 25 -15.10 1.44 13.18
C SER A 25 -15.67 2.78 13.65
N ILE A 26 -16.99 2.94 13.55
CA ILE A 26 -17.71 4.16 13.95
C ILE A 26 -19.00 3.79 14.70
N TYR A 27 -19.57 4.76 15.42
CA TYR A 27 -20.94 4.66 15.94
C TYR A 27 -21.86 5.59 15.15
N MET A 28 -23.02 5.09 14.75
CA MET A 28 -24.07 5.83 14.06
C MET A 28 -25.22 6.19 15.00
N LYS A 29 -26.20 6.96 14.50
CA LYS A 29 -27.44 7.27 15.21
C LYS A 29 -28.07 6.01 15.83
N LYS A 30 -28.78 6.18 16.95
CA LYS A 30 -29.35 5.08 17.75
C LYS A 30 -28.28 4.14 18.34
N ASN A 31 -27.09 4.67 18.62
CA ASN A 31 -25.95 3.95 19.21
C ASN A 31 -25.60 2.64 18.48
N ARG A 32 -25.63 2.67 17.14
CA ARG A 32 -25.38 1.47 16.33
C ARG A 32 -23.91 1.41 15.93
N PRO A 33 -23.15 0.37 16.30
CA PRO A 33 -21.83 0.11 15.75
C PRO A 33 -21.92 -0.06 14.24
N ALA A 34 -21.02 0.55 13.49
CA ALA A 34 -20.95 0.50 12.04
C ALA A 34 -19.52 0.62 11.54
N VAL A 35 -19.35 0.43 10.24
CA VAL A 35 -18.06 0.53 9.55
C VAL A 35 -18.17 1.60 8.46
N LYS A 36 -17.25 2.56 8.47
CA LYS A 36 -17.07 3.52 7.38
C LYS A 36 -16.10 2.94 6.36
N LEU A 37 -16.59 2.67 5.15
CA LEU A 37 -15.77 2.30 4.00
C LEU A 37 -15.23 3.57 3.32
N SER A 38 -13.96 3.57 2.94
CA SER A 38 -13.33 4.66 2.19
C SER A 38 -12.44 4.09 1.10
N VAL A 39 -12.55 4.64 -0.11
CA VAL A 39 -11.81 4.18 -1.29
C VAL A 39 -11.14 5.38 -1.93
N LEU A 40 -9.85 5.25 -2.27
CA LEU A 40 -9.13 6.21 -3.11
C LEU A 40 -9.04 5.62 -4.52
N CYS A 41 -9.40 6.41 -5.53
CA CYS A 41 -9.32 6.00 -6.93
C CYS A 41 -8.90 7.19 -7.80
N LYS A 42 -8.54 6.92 -9.06
CA LYS A 42 -8.37 7.99 -10.04
C LYS A 42 -9.73 8.53 -10.45
N LYS A 43 -9.74 9.75 -10.99
CA LYS A 43 -10.98 10.39 -11.48
C LYS A 43 -11.71 9.52 -12.50
N ASP A 44 -10.96 8.88 -13.40
CA ASP A 44 -11.51 8.07 -14.49
C ASP A 44 -12.12 6.75 -14.00
N ASP A 45 -11.76 6.29 -12.79
CA ASP A 45 -12.27 5.07 -12.16
C ASP A 45 -13.45 5.33 -11.22
N LEU A 46 -13.84 6.60 -11.00
CA LEU A 46 -14.81 7.01 -9.98
C LEU A 46 -16.15 6.29 -10.14
N ASP A 47 -16.75 6.36 -11.33
CA ASP A 47 -18.08 5.79 -11.57
C ASP A 47 -18.08 4.28 -11.38
N LYS A 48 -17.04 3.60 -11.90
CA LYS A 48 -16.85 2.15 -11.74
C LYS A 48 -16.78 1.75 -10.27
N VAL A 49 -16.00 2.47 -9.47
CA VAL A 49 -15.87 2.23 -8.03
C VAL A 49 -17.18 2.51 -7.30
N CYS A 50 -17.86 3.61 -7.61
CA CYS A 50 -19.16 3.95 -7.00
C CYS A 50 -20.22 2.89 -7.32
N THR A 51 -20.33 2.44 -8.57
CA THR A 51 -21.26 1.39 -8.98
C THR A 51 -21.00 0.09 -8.22
N GLU A 52 -19.74 -0.31 -8.07
CA GLU A 52 -19.39 -1.54 -7.36
C GLU A 52 -19.77 -1.46 -5.88
N ILE A 53 -19.49 -0.33 -5.21
CA ILE A 53 -19.87 -0.11 -3.81
C ILE A 53 -21.40 -0.16 -3.64
N LEU A 54 -22.15 0.47 -4.54
CA LEU A 54 -23.62 0.48 -4.48
C LEU A 54 -24.23 -0.90 -4.74
N LYS A 55 -23.58 -1.72 -5.56
CA LYS A 55 -24.03 -3.07 -5.89
C LYS A 55 -23.76 -4.08 -4.77
N GLU A 56 -22.56 -4.03 -4.19
CA GLU A 56 -22.08 -5.07 -3.26
C GLU A 56 -22.32 -4.73 -1.79
N THR A 57 -22.72 -3.49 -1.47
CA THR A 57 -22.98 -3.05 -0.09
C THR A 57 -24.45 -2.70 0.11
N THR A 58 -24.85 -2.60 1.38
CA THR A 58 -26.21 -2.17 1.74
C THR A 58 -26.37 -0.65 1.77
N THR A 59 -25.41 0.12 1.23
CA THR A 59 -25.51 1.59 1.22
C THR A 59 -26.48 2.05 0.15
N PHE A 60 -27.26 3.08 0.44
CA PHE A 60 -28.12 3.74 -0.57
C PHE A 60 -27.41 4.86 -1.33
N GLY A 61 -26.17 5.18 -0.95
CA GLY A 61 -25.43 6.26 -1.58
C GLY A 61 -23.98 6.30 -1.15
N VAL A 62 -23.18 6.99 -1.95
CA VAL A 62 -21.77 7.27 -1.70
C VAL A 62 -21.53 8.76 -1.75
N ARG A 63 -20.55 9.23 -0.98
CA ARG A 63 -20.09 10.62 -1.01
C ARG A 63 -18.66 10.60 -1.53
N TYR A 64 -18.37 11.42 -2.53
CA TYR A 64 -17.04 11.53 -3.11
C TYR A 64 -16.59 12.98 -3.19
N LYS A 65 -15.28 13.20 -3.21
CA LYS A 65 -14.65 14.50 -3.44
C LYS A 65 -13.29 14.30 -4.08
N GLN A 66 -12.88 15.24 -4.92
CA GLN A 66 -11.53 15.25 -5.46
C GLN A 66 -10.54 15.80 -4.41
N LEU A 67 -9.38 15.16 -4.29
CA LEU A 67 -8.31 15.55 -3.39
C LEU A 67 -7.03 15.77 -4.17
N ASN A 68 -6.32 16.86 -3.85
CA ASN A 68 -4.95 17.06 -4.31
C ASN A 68 -3.99 16.27 -3.42
N ARG A 69 -2.89 15.79 -4.01
CA ARG A 69 -1.86 15.03 -3.29
C ARG A 69 -0.47 15.46 -3.77
N LYS A 70 0.43 15.67 -2.82
CA LYS A 70 1.88 15.77 -3.09
C LYS A 70 2.50 14.39 -2.85
N VAL A 71 3.27 13.90 -3.82
CA VAL A 71 3.93 12.58 -3.76
C VAL A 71 5.41 12.78 -4.02
N LEU A 72 6.25 12.02 -3.34
CA LEU A 72 7.68 11.95 -3.66
C LEU A 72 7.87 11.20 -4.97
N ASP A 73 8.84 11.65 -5.77
CA ASP A 73 9.34 10.83 -6.86
C ASP A 73 9.89 9.53 -6.30
N ARG A 74 9.56 8.41 -6.93
CA ARG A 74 9.98 7.09 -6.44
C ARG A 74 10.33 6.16 -7.57
N LYS A 75 11.33 5.31 -7.34
CA LYS A 75 11.72 4.23 -8.24
C LYS A 75 11.83 2.93 -7.45
N ILE A 76 11.62 1.81 -8.14
CA ILE A 76 11.97 0.50 -7.63
C ILE A 76 13.30 0.13 -8.26
N ILE A 77 14.31 -0.10 -7.42
CA ILE A 77 15.61 -0.63 -7.85
C ILE A 77 15.74 -2.06 -7.34
N LYS A 78 16.51 -2.89 -8.04
CA LYS A 78 16.90 -4.21 -7.55
C LYS A 78 18.34 -4.17 -7.06
N ILE A 79 18.57 -4.62 -5.84
CA ILE A 79 19.92 -4.77 -5.28
C ILE A 79 20.22 -6.25 -5.04
N LYS A 80 21.47 -6.65 -5.29
CA LYS A 80 21.93 -8.00 -4.96
C LYS A 80 22.28 -8.06 -3.48
N THR A 81 21.62 -8.95 -2.76
CA THR A 81 21.81 -9.20 -1.32
C THR A 81 22.25 -10.63 -1.07
N LYS A 82 22.60 -10.95 0.19
CA LYS A 82 22.83 -12.34 0.59
C LYS A 82 21.59 -13.25 0.45
N PHE A 83 20.39 -12.67 0.40
CA PHE A 83 19.12 -13.38 0.21
C PHE A 83 18.67 -13.43 -1.26
N GLY A 84 19.48 -12.90 -2.19
CA GLY A 84 19.14 -12.78 -3.60
C GLY A 84 18.87 -11.34 -4.03
N ASN A 85 18.28 -11.18 -5.21
CA ASN A 85 17.95 -9.85 -5.75
C ASN A 85 16.65 -9.35 -5.12
N ILE A 86 16.72 -8.21 -4.41
CA ILE A 86 15.59 -7.64 -3.69
C ILE A 86 15.19 -6.29 -4.27
N SER A 87 13.89 -6.08 -4.39
CA SER A 87 13.27 -4.82 -4.81
C SER A 87 13.24 -3.82 -3.66
N ILE A 88 13.82 -2.64 -3.88
CA ILE A 88 13.85 -1.53 -2.94
C ILE A 88 13.06 -0.36 -3.52
N LYS A 89 12.06 0.11 -2.77
CA LYS A 89 11.36 1.37 -3.06
C LYS A 89 12.24 2.51 -2.59
N VAL A 90 12.78 3.31 -3.52
CA VAL A 90 13.59 4.50 -3.23
C VAL A 90 12.77 5.74 -3.52
N ALA A 91 12.63 6.62 -2.53
CA ALA A 91 11.95 7.89 -2.64
C ALA A 91 12.96 9.05 -2.70
N TYR A 92 12.71 10.00 -3.59
CA TYR A 92 13.56 11.13 -3.88
C TYR A 92 12.87 12.45 -3.50
N TYR A 93 13.66 13.41 -3.06
CA TYR A 93 13.26 14.80 -2.81
C TYR A 93 14.34 15.72 -3.35
N ASP A 94 13.98 16.66 -4.23
CA ASP A 94 14.90 17.55 -4.94
C ASP A 94 16.09 16.80 -5.58
N GLY A 95 15.78 15.69 -6.27
CA GLY A 95 16.76 14.83 -6.95
C GLY A 95 17.64 13.98 -6.02
N ARG A 96 17.53 14.12 -4.70
CA ARG A 96 18.31 13.37 -3.71
C ARG A 96 17.50 12.25 -3.10
N VAL A 97 18.14 11.13 -2.78
CA VAL A 97 17.49 10.04 -2.05
C VAL A 97 17.12 10.54 -0.66
N LEU A 98 15.82 10.52 -0.35
CA LEU A 98 15.28 10.90 0.96
C LEU A 98 15.13 9.69 1.88
N LYS A 99 14.56 8.60 1.35
CA LYS A 99 14.38 7.35 2.09
C LYS A 99 14.24 6.17 1.14
N TYR A 100 14.45 4.97 1.66
CA TYR A 100 14.27 3.73 0.94
C TYR A 100 13.64 2.68 1.86
N THR A 101 12.93 1.72 1.27
CA THR A 101 12.27 0.65 2.00
C THR A 101 12.26 -0.62 1.16
N PRO A 102 12.74 -1.76 1.69
CA PRO A 102 12.61 -3.07 1.04
C PRO A 102 11.15 -3.43 0.79
N GLU A 103 10.87 -4.19 -0.28
CA GLU A 103 9.51 -4.63 -0.52
C GLU A 103 9.06 -5.68 0.49
N TYR A 104 7.89 -5.46 1.11
CA TYR A 104 7.39 -6.27 2.21
C TYR A 104 7.16 -7.73 1.84
N GLU A 105 6.53 -8.00 0.70
CA GLU A 105 6.24 -9.38 0.27
C GLU A 105 7.54 -10.18 0.05
N GLU A 106 8.57 -9.55 -0.53
CA GLU A 106 9.88 -10.20 -0.67
C GLU A 106 10.55 -10.43 0.69
N CYS A 107 10.49 -9.44 1.61
CA CYS A 107 10.98 -9.61 2.98
C CYS A 107 10.26 -10.71 3.75
N LYS A 108 8.95 -10.86 3.55
CA LYS A 108 8.14 -11.90 4.17
C LYS A 108 8.56 -13.29 3.68
N VAL A 109 8.70 -13.47 2.35
CA VAL A 109 9.18 -14.72 1.76
C VAL A 109 10.57 -15.08 2.28
N ILE A 110 11.47 -14.11 2.42
CA ILE A 110 12.80 -14.33 3.00
C ILE A 110 12.69 -14.73 4.48
N SER A 111 11.86 -14.03 5.26
CA SER A 111 11.64 -14.32 6.67
C SER A 111 11.18 -15.77 6.88
N GLU A 112 10.24 -16.24 6.06
CA GLU A 112 9.69 -17.60 6.10
C GLU A 112 10.71 -18.64 5.63
N ASN A 113 11.42 -18.39 4.52
CA ASN A 113 12.38 -19.35 3.96
C ASN A 113 13.63 -19.55 4.82
N PHE A 114 14.09 -18.50 5.50
CA PHE A 114 15.32 -18.52 6.29
C PHE A 114 15.06 -18.67 7.80
N ASP A 115 13.79 -18.76 8.22
CA ASP A 115 13.36 -18.81 9.62
C ASP A 115 14.00 -17.71 10.49
N ILE A 116 13.97 -16.47 9.97
CA ILE A 116 14.50 -15.30 10.67
C ILE A 116 13.40 -14.24 10.84
N PRO A 117 13.36 -13.52 11.98
CA PRO A 117 12.38 -12.47 12.19
C PRO A 117 12.46 -11.41 11.07
N ILE A 118 11.32 -11.02 10.51
CA ILE A 118 11.24 -10.04 9.42
C ILE A 118 11.97 -8.73 9.76
N ARG A 119 12.02 -8.33 11.03
CA ARG A 119 12.80 -7.18 11.49
C ARG A 119 14.30 -7.31 11.13
N LYS A 120 14.89 -8.49 11.35
CA LYS A 120 16.28 -8.75 10.98
C LYS A 120 16.48 -8.72 9.46
N VAL A 121 15.52 -9.24 8.70
CA VAL A 121 15.51 -9.16 7.23
C VAL A 121 15.57 -7.69 6.78
N TYR A 122 14.71 -6.84 7.34
CA TYR A 122 14.73 -5.40 7.07
C TYR A 122 16.06 -4.76 7.45
N ASP A 123 16.59 -5.04 8.63
CA ASP A 123 17.85 -4.44 9.11
C ASP A 123 19.02 -4.76 8.18
N GLU A 124 19.13 -6.02 7.74
CA GLU A 124 20.20 -6.47 6.85
C GLU A 124 20.08 -5.90 5.44
N ILE A 125 18.88 -5.92 4.86
CA ILE A 125 18.64 -5.35 3.53
C ILE A 125 18.85 -3.84 3.56
N ASN A 126 18.42 -3.15 4.62
CA ASN A 126 18.64 -1.71 4.78
C ASN A 126 20.12 -1.37 4.89
N TYR A 127 20.89 -2.20 5.60
CA TYR A 127 22.34 -2.04 5.70
C TYR A 127 23.01 -2.17 4.33
N GLU A 128 22.69 -3.19 3.55
CA GLU A 128 23.23 -3.38 2.19
C GLU A 128 22.77 -2.28 1.23
N THR A 129 21.49 -1.89 1.30
CA THR A 129 20.93 -0.77 0.53
C THR A 129 21.67 0.53 0.80
N SER A 130 22.01 0.80 2.07
CA SER A 130 22.76 2.01 2.45
C SER A 130 24.14 2.07 1.78
N LYS A 131 24.82 0.92 1.65
CA LYS A 131 26.11 0.81 0.96
C LYS A 131 25.95 1.02 -0.54
N TYR A 132 24.95 0.37 -1.13
CA TYR A 132 24.65 0.51 -2.56
C TYR A 132 24.38 1.96 -2.94
N ILE A 133 23.52 2.66 -2.18
CA ILE A 133 23.18 4.07 -2.44
C ILE A 133 24.41 4.97 -2.29
N LYS A 134 25.25 4.77 -1.27
CA LYS A 134 26.49 5.54 -1.11
C LYS A 134 27.46 5.35 -2.27
N LEU A 135 27.51 4.16 -2.87
CA LEU A 135 28.38 3.87 -4.02
C LEU A 135 27.90 4.57 -5.30
N ILE A 136 26.59 4.57 -5.56
CA ILE A 136 26.04 5.22 -6.77
C ILE A 136 26.00 6.74 -6.67
N SER A 137 25.85 7.31 -5.46
CA SER A 137 25.84 8.77 -5.27
C SER A 137 27.23 9.41 -5.32
N ARG A 138 28.31 8.62 -5.41
CA ARG A 138 29.69 9.08 -5.57
C ARG A 138 30.15 9.12 -7.04
N LYS A 139 29.35 8.58 -7.96
CA LYS A 139 29.56 8.68 -9.41
C LYS A 139 28.74 9.85 -9.96
#